data_AF-A0A7Y0SDH9-F1
#
_entry.id   AF-A0A7Y0SDH9-F1
#
_cell.length_a   1.000
_cell.length_b   1.000
_cell.length_c   1.000
_cell.angle_alpha   90.00
_cell.angle_beta   90.00
_cell.angle_gamma   90.00
#
_symmetry.space_group_name_H-M   'P 1'
#
loop_
_entity.id
_entity.type
_entity.pdbx_description
1 polymer ?
#
loop_
_entity_poly.entity_id
_entity_poly.type
_entity_poly.pdbx_seq_one_letter_code
_entity_poly.pdbx_strand_id
1 'polypeptide(L)'
;MLHDDIMLVIVGSKLTKAQENAKWFKALSSKGDWVSCLSPDLQRLPMFIQTRCRTLGLKPDQQSLQMLAQWHEGNLFALTQSLEKLALLYPDGELTII
;
A
#
# COMPACT_ATOMS: atom_id res chain seq x y z
N MET A 1 -0.39 -28.73 17.69
CA MET A 1 0.39 -27.67 17.00
C MET A 1 0.16 -27.83 15.51
N LEU A 2 0.18 -26.75 14.72
CA LEU A 2 0.16 -26.88 13.25
C LEU A 2 1.41 -27.64 12.80
N HIS A 3 1.30 -28.40 11.71
CA HIS A 3 2.46 -28.99 11.05
C HIS A 3 3.32 -27.88 10.43
N ASP A 4 4.64 -28.05 10.37
CA ASP A 4 5.57 -27.00 9.88
C ASP A 4 5.32 -26.65 8.41
N ASP A 5 4.73 -27.57 7.63
CA ASP A 5 4.34 -27.34 6.23
C ASP A 5 3.02 -26.58 6.06
N ILE A 6 2.38 -26.13 7.15
CA ILE A 6 1.12 -25.38 7.08
C ILE A 6 1.36 -23.91 7.38
N MET A 7 1.13 -23.05 6.39
CA MET A 7 1.16 -21.60 6.55
C MET A 7 -0.24 -21.04 6.77
N LEU A 8 -0.47 -20.43 7.93
CA LEU A 8 -1.74 -19.75 8.25
C LEU A 8 -1.67 -18.28 7.85
N VAL A 9 -2.61 -17.84 7.01
CA VAL A 9 -2.79 -16.43 6.63
C VAL A 9 -4.16 -15.97 7.09
N ILE A 10 -4.22 -14.87 7.85
CA ILE A 10 -5.46 -14.25 8.31
C ILE A 10 -5.53 -12.84 7.74
N VAL A 11 -6.61 -12.55 7.02
CA VAL A 11 -6.88 -11.22 6.43
C VAL A 11 -8.16 -10.68 7.04
N GLY A 12 -8.12 -9.42 7.45
CA GLY A 12 -9.27 -8.75 8.06
C GLY A 12 -9.07 -7.25 8.17
N SER A 13 -10.09 -6.58 8.68
CA SER A 13 -10.02 -5.17 9.02
C SER A 13 -9.17 -4.94 10.28
N LYS A 14 -8.88 -3.67 10.56
CA LYS A 14 -8.16 -3.25 11.76
C LYS A 14 -8.83 -3.83 13.01
N LEU A 15 -8.04 -4.52 13.83
CA LEU A 15 -8.50 -5.04 15.11
C LEU A 15 -8.66 -3.91 16.14
N THR A 16 -9.63 -4.07 17.02
CA THR A 16 -9.77 -3.25 18.22
C THR A 16 -8.77 -3.70 19.28
N LYS A 17 -8.43 -2.82 20.24
CA LYS A 17 -7.59 -3.19 21.39
C LYS A 17 -8.13 -4.39 22.18
N ALA A 18 -9.46 -4.56 22.24
CA ALA A 18 -10.06 -5.72 22.89
C ALA A 18 -9.78 -7.02 22.13
N GLN A 19 -9.85 -6.99 20.79
CA GLN A 19 -9.53 -8.13 19.93
C GLN A 19 -8.03 -8.45 19.94
N GLU A 20 -7.15 -7.43 19.93
CA GLU A 20 -5.70 -7.61 20.11
C GLU A 20 -5.37 -8.24 21.48
N ASN A 21 -6.20 -8.00 22.49
CA ASN A 21 -6.02 -8.58 23.81
C ASN A 21 -6.57 -10.01 23.95
N ALA A 22 -7.31 -10.51 22.96
CA ALA A 22 -7.89 -11.83 22.99
C ALA A 22 -6.81 -12.92 22.95
N LYS A 23 -7.07 -14.05 23.64
CA LYS A 23 -6.12 -15.16 23.75
C LYS A 23 -5.67 -15.71 22.39
N TRP A 24 -6.60 -15.80 21.43
CA TRP A 24 -6.30 -16.31 20.09
C TRP A 24 -5.31 -15.41 19.35
N PHE A 25 -5.48 -14.07 19.44
CA PHE A 25 -4.60 -13.14 18.76
C PHE A 25 -3.20 -13.15 19.36
N LYS A 26 -3.08 -13.12 20.70
CA LYS A 26 -1.78 -13.21 21.40
C LYS A 26 -1.02 -14.50 21.07
N ALA A 27 -1.74 -15.62 20.96
CA ALA A 27 -1.13 -16.90 20.60
C ALA A 27 -0.55 -16.88 19.17
N LEU A 28 -1.24 -16.25 18.23
CA LEU A 28 -0.80 -16.16 16.84
C LEU A 28 0.28 -15.10 16.64
N SER A 29 0.13 -13.90 17.21
CA SER A 29 1.10 -12.81 17.07
C SER A 29 2.44 -13.10 17.73
N SER A 30 2.49 -14.05 18.67
CA SER A 30 3.76 -14.54 19.24
C SER A 30 4.55 -15.48 18.32
N LYS A 31 3.90 -16.03 17.28
CA LYS A 31 4.47 -17.06 16.38
C LYS A 31 4.51 -16.65 14.92
N GLY A 32 3.79 -15.61 14.54
CA GLY A 32 3.71 -15.13 13.16
C GLY A 32 3.83 -13.62 13.08
N ASP A 33 4.07 -13.13 11.88
CA ASP A 33 4.19 -11.70 11.61
C ASP A 33 2.84 -11.02 11.52
N TRP A 34 2.77 -9.80 12.04
CA TRP A 34 1.61 -8.93 11.94
C TRP A 34 1.92 -7.74 11.03
N VAL A 35 1.17 -7.63 9.93
CA VAL A 35 1.34 -6.54 8.95
C VAL A 35 0.11 -5.64 8.96
N SER A 36 0.33 -4.36 9.26
CA SER A 36 -0.72 -3.35 9.25
C SER A 36 -0.89 -2.75 7.85
N CYS A 37 -1.98 -3.08 7.17
CA CYS A 37 -2.31 -2.59 5.83
C CYS A 37 -3.21 -1.34 5.86
N LEU A 38 -2.76 -0.28 6.54
CA LEU A 38 -3.52 0.97 6.61
C LEU A 38 -3.27 1.84 5.38
N SER A 39 -4.34 2.45 4.86
CA SER A 39 -4.22 3.50 3.84
C SER A 39 -3.41 4.68 4.39
N PRO A 40 -2.49 5.26 3.59
CA PRO A 40 -1.77 6.45 3.99
C PRO A 40 -2.75 7.62 4.13
N ASP A 41 -2.48 8.51 5.08
CA ASP A 41 -3.17 9.80 5.16
C ASP A 41 -2.78 10.72 3.99
N LEU A 42 -3.51 11.82 3.83
CA LEU A 42 -3.26 12.84 2.80
C LEU A 42 -1.82 13.36 2.78
N GLN A 43 -1.18 13.48 3.95
CA GLN A 43 0.18 14.01 4.05
C GLN A 43 1.23 13.00 3.57
N ARG A 44 0.97 11.70 3.79
CA ARG A 44 1.85 10.59 3.39
C ARG A 44 1.56 10.08 1.99
N LEU A 45 0.39 10.36 1.43
CA LEU A 45 -0.04 9.85 0.12
C LEU A 45 0.94 10.24 -1.01
N PRO A 46 1.45 11.48 -1.13
CA PRO A 46 2.45 11.81 -2.17
C PRO A 46 3.72 10.97 -2.07
N MET A 47 4.23 10.73 -0.85
CA MET A 47 5.42 9.88 -0.64
C MET A 47 5.13 8.40 -0.96
N PHE A 48 3.93 7.93 -0.64
CA PHE A 48 3.47 6.60 -1.00
C PHE A 48 3.43 6.41 -2.53
N ILE A 49 2.87 7.40 -3.25
CA ILE A 49 2.83 7.40 -4.72
C ILE A 49 4.25 7.42 -5.29
N GLN A 50 5.13 8.28 -4.79
CA GLN A 50 6.51 8.37 -5.27
C GLN A 50 7.25 7.03 -5.15
N THR A 51 7.06 6.31 -4.04
CA THR A 51 7.67 5.00 -3.83
C THR A 51 7.16 3.98 -4.86
N ARG A 52 5.86 3.99 -5.16
CA ARG A 52 5.25 3.12 -6.18
C ARG A 52 5.71 3.47 -7.59
N CYS A 53 5.80 4.75 -7.93
CA CYS A 53 6.36 5.20 -9.20
C CYS A 53 7.77 4.66 -9.42
N ARG A 54 8.65 4.75 -8.41
CA ARG A 54 10.01 4.20 -8.49
C ARG A 54 10.03 2.69 -8.76
N THR A 55 9.13 1.92 -8.17
CA THR A 55 9.04 0.47 -8.44
C THR A 55 8.58 0.15 -9.87
N LEU A 56 7.90 1.09 -10.53
CA LEU A 56 7.43 0.97 -11.92
C LEU A 56 8.36 1.68 -12.93
N GLY A 57 9.52 2.20 -12.49
CA GLY A 57 10.43 2.98 -13.34
C GLY A 57 9.94 4.39 -13.68
N LEU A 58 8.83 4.83 -13.07
CA LEU A 58 8.26 6.16 -13.26
C LEU A 58 8.97 7.20 -12.39
N LYS A 59 9.20 8.38 -12.97
CA LYS A 59 9.87 9.54 -12.38
C LYS A 59 8.93 10.76 -12.46
N PRO A 60 7.97 10.87 -11.54
CA PRO A 60 7.09 12.01 -11.50
C PRO A 60 7.77 13.24 -10.90
N ASP A 61 7.48 14.40 -11.48
CA ASP A 61 7.78 15.69 -10.85
C ASP A 61 6.86 15.94 -9.64
N GLN A 62 7.16 17.00 -8.88
CA GLN A 62 6.42 17.31 -7.66
C GLN A 62 4.94 17.64 -7.96
N GLN A 63 4.66 18.30 -9.08
CA GLN A 63 3.29 18.67 -9.44
C GLN A 63 2.46 17.44 -9.82
N SER A 64 3.01 16.51 -10.61
CA SER A 64 2.35 15.25 -10.99
C SER A 64 2.07 14.38 -9.77
N LEU A 65 3.01 14.33 -8.80
CA LEU A 65 2.77 13.64 -7.53
C LEU A 65 1.57 14.22 -6.76
N GLN A 66 1.46 15.54 -6.69
CA GLN A 66 0.35 16.21 -6.01
C GLN A 66 -0.97 15.97 -6.73
N MET A 67 -0.98 16.02 -8.06
CA MET A 67 -2.19 15.75 -8.85
C MET A 67 -2.64 14.30 -8.70
N LEU A 68 -1.72 13.34 -8.77
CA LEU A 68 -2.02 11.93 -8.52
C LEU A 68 -2.57 11.69 -7.11
N ALA A 69 -2.02 12.40 -6.10
CA ALA A 69 -2.52 12.31 -4.73
C ALA A 69 -3.94 12.85 -4.60
N GLN A 70 -4.23 14.01 -5.20
CA GLN A 70 -5.57 14.60 -5.18
C GLN A 70 -6.60 13.76 -5.94
N TRP A 71 -6.26 13.24 -7.12
CA TRP A 71 -7.19 12.45 -7.95
C TRP A 71 -7.51 11.08 -7.36
N HIS A 72 -6.62 10.53 -6.55
CA HIS A 72 -6.75 9.19 -5.99
C HIS A 72 -6.85 9.15 -4.47
N GLU A 73 -7.25 10.27 -3.84
CA GLU A 73 -7.52 10.31 -2.41
C GLU A 73 -8.57 9.25 -2.03
N GLY A 74 -8.23 8.39 -1.06
CA GLY A 74 -9.12 7.34 -0.59
C GLY A 74 -9.27 6.13 -1.52
N ASN A 75 -8.64 6.11 -2.70
CA ASN A 75 -8.75 5.01 -3.66
C ASN A 75 -7.39 4.56 -4.22
N LEU A 76 -6.64 3.82 -3.39
CA LEU A 76 -5.33 3.28 -3.76
C LEU A 76 -5.38 2.22 -4.87
N PHE A 77 -6.54 1.56 -5.05
CA PHE A 77 -6.72 0.59 -6.12
C PHE A 77 -6.73 1.29 -7.47
N ALA A 78 -7.51 2.37 -7.61
CA ALA A 78 -7.51 3.19 -8.81
C ALA A 78 -6.13 3.82 -9.08
N LEU A 79 -5.45 4.30 -8.03
CA LEU A 79 -4.08 4.79 -8.15
C LEU A 79 -3.16 3.73 -8.77
N THR A 80 -3.20 2.50 -8.27
CA THR A 80 -2.32 1.41 -8.75
C THR A 80 -2.56 1.15 -10.24
N GLN A 81 -3.81 1.06 -10.66
CA GLN A 81 -4.17 0.89 -12.07
C GLN A 81 -3.71 2.06 -12.94
N SER A 82 -3.87 3.29 -12.47
CA SER A 82 -3.39 4.48 -13.17
C SER A 82 -1.86 4.45 -13.35
N LEU A 83 -1.11 4.07 -12.31
CA LEU A 83 0.34 4.00 -12.39
C LEU A 83 0.82 2.90 -13.36
N GLU A 84 0.20 1.73 -13.34
CA GLU A 84 0.49 0.65 -14.30
C GLU A 84 0.23 1.10 -15.74
N LYS A 85 -0.89 1.80 -15.96
CA LYS A 85 -1.21 2.38 -17.26
C LYS A 85 -0.19 3.44 -17.68
N LEU A 86 0.23 4.32 -16.77
CA LEU A 86 1.25 5.33 -17.05
C LEU A 86 2.60 4.70 -17.40
N ALA A 87 3.00 3.62 -16.73
CA ALA A 87 4.23 2.89 -17.06
C ALA A 87 4.21 2.31 -18.48
N LEU A 88 3.05 1.97 -19.02
CA LEU A 88 2.89 1.54 -20.42
C LEU A 88 2.89 2.71 -21.41
N LEU A 89 2.36 3.87 -21.00
CA LEU A 89 2.24 5.05 -21.86
C LEU A 89 3.54 5.87 -21.94
N TYR A 90 4.38 5.81 -20.91
CA TYR A 90 5.63 6.58 -20.79
C TYR A 90 6.82 5.62 -20.64
N PRO A 91 7.37 5.08 -21.76
CA PRO A 91 8.49 4.14 -21.70
C PRO A 91 9.79 4.71 -21.13
N ASP A 92 9.96 6.03 -21.18
CA ASP A 92 11.05 6.79 -20.55
C ASP A 92 10.83 7.05 -19.06
N GLY A 93 9.59 6.86 -18.60
CA GLY A 93 9.15 6.98 -17.22
C GLY A 93 8.95 8.41 -16.74
N GLU A 94 9.24 9.43 -17.54
CA GLU A 94 9.14 10.82 -17.12
C GLU A 94 7.67 11.25 -17.05
N LEU A 95 7.20 11.67 -15.87
CA LEU A 95 5.84 12.18 -15.68
C LEU A 95 5.92 13.64 -15.25
N THR A 96 5.69 14.54 -16.21
CA THR A 96 5.74 15.98 -16.02
C THR A 96 4.47 16.64 -16.55
N ILE A 97 4.01 17.69 -15.90
CA ILE A 97 2.93 18.54 -16.42
C ILE A 97 3.56 19.64 -17.25
N ILE A 98 3.23 19.69 -18.54
CA ILE A 98 3.64 20.76 -19.47
C ILE A 98 2.53 21.81 -19.53
#